data_AF-A0A382HCR3-F1
#
_entry.id   AF-A0A382HCR3-F1
#
_cell.length_a   1.000
_cell.length_b   1.000
_cell.length_c   1.000
_cell.angle_alpha   90.00
_cell.angle_beta   90.00
_cell.angle_gamma   90.00
#
_symmetry.space_group_name_H-M   'P 1'
#
loop_
_entity.id
_entity.type
_entity.pdbx_description
1 polymer ?
#
loop_
_entity_poly.entity_id
_entity_poly.type
_entity_poly.pdbx_seq_one_letter_code
_entity_poly.pdbx_strand_id
1 'polypeptide(L)' 'VSIFKPGMLIRLRGKQTWFEDFSELKGFGLRVDTLASAMIHDAERVKLGLVEKTPRYFIGNDPIKSSLEL' A
#
# COMPACT_ATOMS: atom_id res chain seq x y z
N VAL A 1 -4.23 -9.16 13.23
CA VAL A 1 -2.88 -9.05 12.60
C VAL A 1 -3.09 -8.83 11.12
N SER A 2 -2.36 -7.90 10.50
CA SER A 2 -2.48 -7.59 9.07
C SER A 2 -1.19 -7.93 8.35
N ILE A 3 -1.31 -8.57 7.17
CA ILE A 3 -0.18 -9.06 6.39
C ILE A 3 -0.25 -8.44 4.98
N PHE A 4 0.77 -7.67 4.64
CA PHE A 4 0.92 -7.02 3.33
C PHE A 4 1.91 -7.81 2.48
N LYS A 5 1.47 -8.23 1.29
CA LYS A 5 2.27 -8.94 0.28
C LYS A 5 2.24 -8.14 -1.02
N PRO A 6 2.99 -7.02 -1.09
CA PRO A 6 3.07 -6.22 -2.30
C PRO A 6 3.79 -6.98 -3.42
N GLY A 7 3.58 -6.54 -4.65
CA GLY A 7 4.43 -6.92 -5.77
C GLY A 7 5.78 -6.19 -5.71
N MET A 8 6.34 -5.90 -6.88
CA MET A 8 7.57 -5.12 -6.99
C MET A 8 7.44 -3.76 -6.29
N LEU A 9 8.42 -3.38 -5.48
CA LEU A 9 8.43 -2.08 -4.80
C LEU A 9 9.24 -1.05 -5.57
N ILE A 10 8.70 0.17 -5.67
CA ILE A 10 9.35 1.32 -6.30
C ILE A 10 9.86 2.24 -5.19
N ARG A 11 11.18 2.38 -5.09
CA ARG A 11 11.83 3.25 -4.12
C ARG A 11 11.76 4.70 -4.60
N LEU A 12 11.28 5.58 -3.73
CA LEU A 12 11.35 7.02 -3.97
C LEU A 12 12.82 7.50 -3.99
N ARG A 13 13.23 8.15 -5.08
CA ARG A 13 14.51 8.87 -5.15
C ARG A 13 14.28 10.38 -5.22
N GLY A 14 14.19 11.07 -4.07
CA GLY A 14 14.30 12.53 -3.98
C GLY A 14 13.40 13.31 -4.96
N LYS A 15 13.91 13.68 -6.14
CA LYS A 15 13.09 14.25 -7.22
C LYS A 15 12.27 13.14 -7.87
N GLN A 16 10.94 13.23 -7.74
CA GLN A 16 10.01 12.47 -8.57
C GLN A 16 10.46 12.50 -10.02
N THR A 17 10.92 11.36 -10.52
CA THR A 17 11.30 11.23 -11.92
C THR A 17 10.09 10.76 -12.70
N TRP A 18 9.92 11.27 -13.91
CA TRP A 18 8.82 10.91 -14.82
C TRP A 18 8.63 9.38 -15.01
N PHE A 19 9.67 8.58 -14.72
CA PHE A 19 9.58 7.11 -14.66
C PHE A 19 8.70 6.57 -13.52
N GLU A 20 8.68 7.21 -12.35
CA GLU A 20 7.80 6.83 -11.22
C GLU A 20 6.32 7.02 -11.61
N ASP A 21 5.99 8.13 -12.29
CA ASP A 21 4.64 8.39 -12.80
C ASP A 21 4.22 7.37 -13.88
N PHE A 22 5.13 7.01 -14.80
CA PHE A 22 4.84 6.10 -15.91
C PHE A 22 4.70 4.64 -15.46
N SER A 23 5.42 4.24 -14.41
CA SER A 23 5.33 2.90 -13.81
C SER A 23 4.05 2.73 -12.99
N GLU A 24 3.60 3.76 -12.28
CA GLU A 24 2.28 3.76 -11.61
C GLU A 24 1.13 3.66 -12.62
N LEU A 25 1.21 4.40 -13.74
CA LEU A 25 0.22 4.38 -14.83
C LEU A 25 0.08 3.03 -15.54
N LYS A 26 1.12 2.19 -15.53
CA LYS A 26 1.10 0.84 -16.13
C LYS A 26 0.77 -0.28 -15.14
N GLY A 27 0.56 0.03 -13.85
CA GLY A 27 0.36 -0.98 -12.80
C GLY A 27 1.62 -1.79 -12.44
N PHE A 28 2.78 -1.41 -12.98
CA PHE A 28 4.05 -2.10 -12.71
C PHE A 28 4.67 -1.54 -11.43
N GLY A 29 4.47 -2.28 -10.34
CA GLY A 29 5.05 -1.98 -9.04
C GLY A 29 4.19 -1.10 -8.14
N LEU A 30 4.56 -1.04 -6.86
CA LEU A 30 3.92 -0.26 -5.80
C LEU A 30 4.96 0.65 -5.18
N ARG A 31 4.67 1.95 -5.08
CA ARG A 31 5.58 2.86 -4.39
C ARG A 31 5.64 2.53 -2.90
N VAL A 32 6.85 2.64 -2.35
CA VAL A 32 7.11 2.33 -0.93
C VAL A 32 6.34 3.23 0.02
N ASP A 33 6.08 4.49 -0.34
CA ASP A 33 5.28 5.41 0.46
C ASP A 33 3.79 5.09 0.39
N THR A 34 3.26 4.68 -0.76
CA THR A 34 1.89 4.17 -0.87
C THR A 34 1.67 2.95 0.03
N LEU A 35 2.63 2.00 0.03
CA LEU A 35 2.60 0.87 0.95
C LEU A 35 2.64 1.33 2.42
N ALA A 36 3.54 2.25 2.76
CA ALA A 36 3.67 2.76 4.13
C ALA A 36 2.38 3.43 4.61
N SER A 37 1.77 4.28 3.77
CA SER A 37 0.48 4.91 4.05
C SER A 37 -0.62 3.87 4.30
N ALA A 38 -0.69 2.82 3.47
CA ALA A 38 -1.68 1.75 3.65
C ALA A 38 -1.49 1.00 4.98
N MET A 39 -0.24 0.72 5.35
CA MET A 39 0.09 0.07 6.63
C MET A 39 -0.25 0.95 7.84
N ILE A 40 0.02 2.26 7.76
CA ILE A 40 -0.32 3.22 8.82
C ILE A 40 -1.83 3.32 8.97
N HIS A 41 -2.55 3.54 7.86
CA HIS A 41 -4.00 3.63 7.84
C HIS A 41 -4.65 2.38 8.46
N ASP A 42 -4.13 1.19 8.11
CA ASP A 42 -4.60 -0.06 8.68
C ASP A 42 -4.38 -0.15 10.20
N ALA A 43 -3.19 0.25 10.67
CA ALA A 43 -2.86 0.27 12.09
C ALA A 43 -3.75 1.23 12.88
N GLU A 44 -4.08 2.39 12.31
CA GLU A 44 -5.00 3.36 12.91
C GLU A 44 -6.41 2.77 13.04
N ARG A 45 -6.92 2.10 12.00
CA ARG A 45 -8.23 1.43 12.06
C ARG A 45 -8.28 0.31 13.10
N VAL A 46 -7.19 -0.46 13.24
CA VAL A 46 -7.06 -1.48 14.30
C VAL A 46 -7.09 -0.83 15.68
N LYS A 47 -6.37 0.28 15.87
CA LYS A 47 -6.38 1.03 17.14
C LYS A 47 -7.78 1.54 17.50
N LEU A 48 -8.57 1.93 16.51
CA LEU A 48 -9.95 2.40 16.68
C LEU A 48 -10.98 1.26 16.86
N GLY A 49 -10.55 -0.01 16.78
CA GLY A 49 -11.46 -1.15 16.88
C GLY A 49 -12.40 -1.31 15.68
N LEU A 50 -12.11 -0.66 14.55
CA LEU A 50 -12.92 -0.66 13.32
C LEU A 50 -12.63 -1.87 12.41
N VAL A 51 -12.00 -2.89 12.97
CA VAL A 51 -11.41 -4.01 12.23
C VAL A 51 -11.75 -5.32 12.92
N GLU A 52 -12.06 -6.33 12.11
CA GLU A 52 -12.30 -7.70 12.57
C GLU A 52 -11.09 -8.32 13.29
N LYS A 53 -11.37 -9.23 14.24
CA LYS A 53 -10.31 -9.94 15.00
C LYS A 53 -9.53 -10.95 14.15
N THR A 54 -9.98 -11.24 12.93
CA THR A 54 -9.36 -12.19 12.01
C THR A 54 -8.09 -11.60 11.37
N PRO A 55 -7.14 -12.45 10.96
CA PRO A 55 -5.99 -11.98 10.18
C PRO A 55 -6.45 -11.43 8.82
N ARG A 56 -5.97 -10.23 8.45
CA ARG A 56 -6.24 -9.63 7.15
C ARG A 56 -5.03 -9.74 6.24
N TYR A 57 -5.29 -10.02 4.97
CA TYR A 57 -4.28 -10.22 3.94
C TYR A 57 -4.51 -9.26 2.79
N PHE A 58 -3.49 -8.47 2.47
CA PHE A 58 -3.47 -7.60 1.31
C PHE A 58 -2.45 -8.15 0.33
N ILE A 59 -2.91 -8.86 -0.70
CA ILE A 59 -2.06 -9.58 -1.66
C ILE A 59 -2.10 -8.90 -3.02
N GLY A 60 -0.94 -8.50 -3.54
CA GLY A 60 -0.84 -7.73 -4.78
C GLY A 60 -0.99 -6.23 -4.55
N ASN A 61 -0.79 -5.46 -5.61
CA ASN A 61 -0.74 -3.99 -5.51
C ASN A 61 -2.13 -3.38 -5.36
N ASP A 62 -3.14 -3.91 -6.07
CA ASP A 62 -4.47 -3.30 -6.10
C ASP A 62 -5.18 -3.36 -4.74
N PRO A 63 -5.21 -4.50 -4.01
CA PRO A 63 -5.82 -4.52 -2.68
C PRO A 63 -5.14 -3.60 -1.66
N ILE A 64 -3.83 -3.37 -1.82
CA ILE A 64 -3.08 -2.44 -0.96
C ILE A 64 -3.48 -0.99 -1.31
N LYS A 65 -3.56 -0.65 -2.60
CA LYS A 65 -4.00 0.69 -3.04
C LYS A 65 -5.45 0.98 -2.62
N SER A 66 -6.38 0.06 -2.88
CA SER A 66 -7.79 0.24 -2.50
C SER A 66 -8.01 0.34 -0.99
N SER A 67 -7.07 -0.14 -0.16
CA SER A 67 -7.15 0.03 1.30
C SER A 67 -6.94 1.47 1.79
N LEU A 68 -6.47 2.36 0.91
CA LEU A 68 -6.33 3.80 1.17
C LEU A 68 -7.57 4.61 0.77
N GLU A 69 -8.43 4.07 -0.10
CA GLU A 69 -9.61 4.77 -0.62
C GLU A 69 -10.86 4.59 0.27
N LEU A 70 -10.76 3.77 1.32
CA LEU A 70 -11.87 3.29 2.16
C LEU A 70 -11.81 3.73 3.63
#